data_AF-A0A951NX23-F1
#
_entry.id   AF-A0A951NX23-F1
#
_cell.length_a   1.000
_cell.length_b   1.000
_cell.length_c   1.000
_cell.angle_alpha   90.00
_cell.angle_beta   90.00
_cell.angle_gamma   90.00
#
_symmetry.space_group_name_H-M   'P 1'
#
loop_
_entity.id
_entity.type
_entity.pdbx_description
1 polymer ?
#
loop_
_entity_poly.entity_id
_entity_poly.type
_entity_poly.pdbx_seq_one_letter_code
_entity_poly.pdbx_strand_id
1 'polypeptide(L)' 'MAIPPSSANPTDPAQLSDSQMWESLKLAISGSSGFQSWQLDRTSHEADLDALVHQYLRETLETLAY' A
#
# COMPACT_ATOMS: atom_id res chain seq x y z
N MET A 1 -30.24 -21.49 -18.67
CA MET A 1 -29.27 -20.39 -18.55
C MET A 1 -29.33 -19.88 -17.12
N ALA A 2 -28.30 -20.16 -16.32
CA ALA A 2 -28.21 -19.69 -14.93
C ALA A 2 -27.20 -18.53 -14.87
N ILE A 3 -27.66 -17.38 -14.39
CA ILE A 3 -26.84 -16.23 -14.00
C ILE A 3 -26.04 -16.60 -12.74
N PRO A 4 -24.70 -16.42 -12.69
CA PRO A 4 -23.97 -16.54 -11.43
C PRO A 4 -24.25 -15.31 -10.53
N PRO A 5 -24.34 -15.49 -9.20
CA PRO A 5 -24.46 -14.36 -8.28
C PRO A 5 -23.13 -13.59 -8.22
N SER A 6 -23.11 -12.39 -8.79
CA SER A 6 -22.13 -11.36 -8.44
C SER A 6 -22.40 -10.91 -7.01
N SER A 7 -21.67 -11.44 -6.03
CA SER A 7 -21.58 -10.87 -4.69
C SER A 7 -20.27 -11.25 -4.03
N ALA A 8 -19.23 -10.54 -4.43
CA ALA A 8 -18.16 -10.16 -3.53
C ALA A 8 -17.91 -8.68 -3.82
N ASN A 9 -18.62 -7.80 -3.10
CA ASN A 9 -18.27 -6.39 -3.04
C ASN A 9 -17.45 -6.17 -1.75
N PRO A 10 -16.12 -6.28 -1.78
CA PRO A 10 -15.28 -6.01 -0.62
C PRO A 10 -15.05 -4.50 -0.52
N THR A 11 -16.07 -3.74 -0.13
CA THR A 11 -15.88 -2.30 0.13
C THR A 11 -16.80 -1.85 1.26
N ASP A 12 -16.72 -2.54 2.39
CA ASP A 12 -17.08 -1.93 3.68
C ASP A 12 -15.77 -1.59 4.41
N PRO A 13 -15.42 -0.30 4.55
CA PRO A 13 -14.20 0.11 5.24
C PRO A 13 -14.30 -0.02 6.77
N ALA A 14 -15.48 -0.32 7.34
CA ALA A 14 -15.70 -0.40 8.78
C ALA A 14 -15.35 -1.78 9.39
N GLN A 15 -15.25 -2.83 8.57
CA GLN A 15 -14.77 -4.16 8.98
C GLN A 15 -13.31 -4.47 8.61
N LEU A 16 -12.58 -3.53 8.00
CA LEU A 16 -11.17 -3.72 7.69
C LEU A 16 -10.40 -3.93 9.01
N SER A 17 -9.96 -5.16 9.24
CA SER A 17 -8.99 -5.44 10.29
C SER A 17 -7.75 -4.59 10.07
N ASP A 18 -7.04 -4.20 11.12
CA ASP A 18 -5.78 -3.42 11.04
C ASP A 18 -4.84 -3.96 9.96
N SER A 19 -4.73 -5.28 9.83
CA SER A 19 -3.98 -5.93 8.75
C SER A 19 -4.49 -5.59 7.35
N GLN A 20 -5.80 -5.62 7.09
CA GLN A 20 -6.32 -5.24 5.78
C GLN A 20 -6.22 -3.73 5.50
N MET A 21 -6.32 -2.88 6.54
CA MET A 21 -6.02 -1.45 6.38
C MET A 21 -4.56 -1.27 5.97
N TRP A 22 -3.62 -1.98 6.62
CA TRP A 22 -2.21 -1.97 6.26
C TRP A 22 -1.97 -2.48 4.83
N GLU A 23 -2.58 -3.59 4.43
CA GLU A 23 -2.49 -4.10 3.05
C GLU A 23 -2.98 -3.07 2.02
N SER A 24 -4.11 -2.42 2.29
CA SER A 24 -4.68 -1.41 1.39
C SER A 24 -3.81 -0.16 1.31
N LEU A 25 -3.25 0.28 2.44
CA LEU A 25 -2.31 1.40 2.51
C LEU A 25 -1.03 1.08 1.74
N LYS A 26 -0.45 -0.10 1.96
CA LYS A 26 0.71 -0.58 1.21
C LYS A 26 0.43 -0.58 -0.28
N LEU A 27 -0.70 -1.13 -0.74
CA LEU A 27 -1.07 -1.14 -2.15
C LEU A 27 -1.23 0.26 -2.72
N ALA A 28 -1.89 1.17 -1.99
CA ALA A 28 -2.07 2.55 -2.41
C ALA A 28 -0.73 3.31 -2.52
N ILE A 29 0.18 3.10 -1.56
CA ILE A 29 1.53 3.69 -1.59
C ILE A 29 2.36 3.06 -2.71
N SER A 30 2.35 1.74 -2.85
CA SER A 30 3.09 1.02 -3.89
C SER A 30 2.68 1.42 -5.30
N GLY A 31 1.38 1.68 -5.50
CA GLY A 31 0.82 2.19 -6.75
C GLY A 31 0.97 3.70 -6.93
N SER A 32 1.48 4.43 -5.94
CA SER A 32 1.70 5.87 -6.03
C SER A 32 2.96 6.18 -6.83
N SER A 33 2.86 7.16 -7.74
CA SER A 33 3.98 7.61 -8.56
C SER A 33 5.15 8.18 -7.74
N GLY A 34 4.87 8.69 -6.54
CA GLY A 34 5.91 9.15 -5.60
C GLY A 34 6.75 8.01 -5.04
N PHE A 35 6.11 6.90 -4.69
CA PHE A 35 6.79 5.72 -4.18
C PHE A 35 7.55 4.98 -5.26
N GLN A 36 6.97 4.80 -6.45
CA GLN A 36 7.68 4.16 -7.58
C GLN A 36 8.95 4.91 -7.97
N SER A 37 8.90 6.24 -8.02
CA SER A 37 10.09 7.06 -8.32
C SER A 37 11.15 6.96 -7.22
N TRP A 38 10.72 6.98 -5.96
CA TRP A 38 11.59 6.83 -4.79
C TRP A 38 12.22 5.43 -4.73
N GLN A 39 11.48 4.38 -5.08
CA GLN A 39 11.99 3.00 -5.15
C GLN A 39 13.00 2.84 -6.30
N LEU A 40 12.76 3.48 -7.45
CA LEU A 40 13.65 3.44 -8.61
C LEU A 40 15.02 4.03 -8.27
N ASP A 41 15.03 5.17 -7.58
CA ASP A 41 16.25 5.86 -7.15
C ASP A 41 17.09 4.99 -6.20
N ARG A 42 16.43 4.20 -5.33
CA ARG A 42 17.11 3.39 -4.32
C ARG A 42 17.63 2.02 -4.78
N THR A 43 17.43 1.62 -6.04
CA THR A 43 18.02 0.40 -6.67
C THR A 43 17.90 -0.89 -5.82
N SER A 44 17.00 -0.93 -4.84
CA SER A 44 16.87 -2.04 -3.91
C SER A 44 15.84 -3.02 -4.45
N HIS A 45 16.27 -3.79 -5.45
CA HIS A 45 15.43 -4.75 -6.19
C HIS A 45 14.97 -5.94 -5.33
N GLU A 46 15.52 -6.12 -4.13
CA GLU A 46 15.27 -7.27 -3.26
C GLU A 46 14.69 -6.90 -1.88
N ALA A 47 14.34 -5.64 -1.66
CA ALA A 47 13.70 -5.25 -0.40
C ALA A 47 12.21 -5.58 -0.44
N ASP A 48 11.74 -6.25 0.61
CA ASP A 48 10.34 -6.59 0.79
C ASP A 48 9.48 -5.32 0.70
N LEU A 49 8.32 -5.42 0.04
CA LEU A 49 7.45 -4.28 -0.20
C LEU A 49 7.04 -3.61 1.11
N ASP A 50 6.87 -4.41 2.17
CA ASP A 50 6.63 -3.93 3.53
C ASP A 50 7.77 -3.03 4.03
N ALA A 51 9.03 -3.45 3.85
CA ALA A 51 10.19 -2.71 4.31
C ALA A 51 10.35 -1.38 3.55
N LEU A 52 10.12 -1.40 2.23
CA LEU A 52 10.15 -0.20 1.39
C LEU A 52 9.05 0.79 1.79
N VAL A 53 7.82 0.31 1.99
CA VAL A 53 6.70 1.16 2.45
C VAL A 53 7.00 1.75 3.83
N HIS A 54 7.52 0.94 4.76
CA HIS A 54 7.87 1.42 6.09
C HIS A 54 8.94 2.51 6.06
N GLN A 55 9.97 2.34 5.22
CA GLN A 55 11.06 3.30 5.09
C GLN A 55 10.61 4.58 4.40
N TYR A 56 9.79 4.48 3.35
CA TYR A 56 9.17 5.64 2.71
C TYR A 56 8.30 6.42 3.70
N LEU A 57 7.48 5.74 4.50
CA LEU A 57 6.65 6.39 5.51
C LEU A 57 7.49 7.10 6.58
N ARG A 58 8.57 6.46 7.04
CA ARG A 58 9.52 7.08 7.98
C ARG A 58 10.14 8.34 7.41
N GLU A 59 10.69 8.28 6.20
CA GLU A 59 11.33 9.47 5.60
C GLU A 59 10.32 10.59 5.33
N THR A 60 9.10 10.25 4.92
CA THR A 60 8.03 11.23 4.71
C THR A 60 7.61 11.89 6.04
N LEU A 61 7.54 11.11 7.12
CA LEU A 61 7.28 11.62 8.47
C LEU A 61 8.43 12.48 9.00
N GLU A 62 9.68 12.07 8.78
CA GLU A 62 10.86 12.85 9.18
C GLU A 62 10.94 14.19 8.45
N THR A 63 10.57 14.21 7.16
CA THR A 63 10.52 15.44 6.36
C THR A 63 9.43 16.41 6.82
N LEU A 64 8.32 15.90 7.35
CA LEU A 64 7.21 16.70 7.88
C LEU A 64 7.40 17.13 9.35
N ALA A 65 8.35 16.53 10.06
CA ALA A 65 8.65 16.82 11.47
C ALA A 65 9.70 17.93 11.66
N TYR A 66 10.15 18.56 10.57
CA TYR A 66 11.09 19.68 10.54
C TYR A 66 10.36 21.00 10.29
#